data_AF-A0A1C5X7U7-F1
#
_entry.id   AF-A0A1C5X7U7-F1
#
_cell.length_a   1.000
_cell.length_b   1.000
_cell.length_c   1.000
_cell.angle_alpha   90.00
_cell.angle_beta   90.00
_cell.angle_gamma   90.00
#
_symmetry.space_group_name_H-M   'P 1'
#
loop_
_entity.id
_entity.type
_entity.pdbx_description
1 polymer ?
#
loop_
_entity_poly.entity_id
_entity_poly.type
_entity_poly.pdbx_seq_one_letter_code
_entity_poly.pdbx_strand_id
1 'polypeptide(L)'
;MSGSLWFPGMKEYIFSHKPKRQPDCMYFSLGDKENKTRNPVLRNVRQNTEETQAFYQDKGIDTVFQLNPGNHYDHAAERTAAGITWLLSR
;
A
#
# COMPACT_ATOMS: atom_id res chain seq x y z
N MET A 1 -1.25 -5.74 -1.20
CA MET A 1 -2.70 -5.67 -1.45
C MET A 1 -3.39 -5.38 -0.15
N SER A 2 -4.22 -4.32 -0.11
CA SER A 2 -4.99 -3.92 1.07
C SER A 2 -4.21 -4.01 2.39
N GLY A 3 -2.98 -3.47 2.35
CA GLY A 3 -2.03 -3.64 3.43
C GLY A 3 -2.52 -2.99 4.72
N SER A 4 -2.28 -3.63 5.85
CA SER A 4 -2.65 -3.13 7.18
C SER A 4 -1.76 -1.97 7.66
N LEU A 5 -1.50 -0.99 6.80
CA LEU A 5 -0.68 0.19 7.10
C LEU A 5 -1.34 1.15 8.10
N TRP A 6 -2.61 0.90 8.44
CA TRP A 6 -3.32 1.53 9.55
C TRP A 6 -2.92 0.97 10.93
N PHE A 7 -2.23 -0.17 10.99
CA PHE A 7 -1.89 -0.82 12.26
C PHE A 7 -0.99 0.10 13.10
N PRO A 8 -1.27 0.28 14.41
CA PRO A 8 -0.50 1.18 15.27
C PRO A 8 1.01 0.89 15.22
N GLY A 9 1.83 1.93 15.03
CA GLY A 9 3.28 1.83 14.97
C GLY A 9 3.86 1.40 13.62
N MET A 10 3.02 0.99 12.65
CA MET A 10 3.50 0.51 11.35
C MET A 10 4.24 1.59 10.56
N LYS A 11 3.66 2.79 10.47
CA LYS A 11 4.26 3.90 9.72
C LYS A 11 5.57 4.36 10.38
N GLU A 12 5.58 4.49 11.70
CA GLU A 12 6.76 4.85 12.48
C GLU A 12 7.88 3.84 12.26
N TYR A 13 7.57 2.54 12.28
CA TYR A 13 8.54 1.48 12.00
C TYR A 13 9.13 1.61 10.60
N ILE A 14 8.27 1.70 9.56
CA ILE A 14 8.70 1.82 8.16
C ILE A 14 9.60 3.05 7.97
N PHE A 15 9.28 4.18 8.59
CA PHE A 15 9.99 5.44 8.35
C PHE A 15 11.31 5.53 9.12
N SER A 16 11.44 4.81 10.23
CA SER A 16 12.63 4.83 11.09
C SER A 16 13.60 3.67 10.84
N HIS A 17 13.17 2.59 10.19
CA HIS A 17 13.99 1.40 10.01
C HIS A 17 14.44 1.22 8.56
N LYS A 18 15.73 0.89 8.39
CA LYS A 18 16.27 0.49 7.09
C LYS A 18 15.88 -0.97 6.80
N PRO A 19 15.27 -1.29 5.65
CA PRO A 19 15.07 -2.67 5.23
C PRO A 19 16.40 -3.43 5.15
N LYS A 20 16.41 -4.71 5.56
CA LYS A 20 17.61 -5.56 5.44
C LYS A 20 18.06 -5.72 3.99
N ARG A 21 17.09 -5.76 3.07
CA ARG A 21 17.29 -5.75 1.63
C ARG A 21 16.32 -4.73 1.04
N GLN A 22 16.82 -3.88 0.17
CA GLN A 22 15.98 -2.96 -0.58
C GLN A 22 15.31 -3.73 -1.72
N PRO A 23 13.98 -3.63 -1.89
CA PRO A 23 13.34 -4.22 -3.05
C PRO A 23 13.56 -3.35 -4.29
N ASP A 24 13.56 -3.98 -5.45
CA ASP A 24 13.73 -3.30 -6.73
C ASP A 24 12.49 -2.46 -7.08
N CYS A 25 11.30 -2.95 -6.74
CA CYS A 25 10.03 -2.25 -6.93
C CYS A 25 8.98 -2.62 -5.86
N MET A 26 7.94 -1.81 -5.70
CA MET A 26 6.81 -2.06 -4.80
C MET A 26 5.46 -1.65 -5.41
N TYR A 27 4.47 -2.54 -5.30
CA TYR A 27 3.11 -2.31 -5.76
C TYR A 27 2.14 -2.16 -4.58
N PHE A 28 1.50 -1.00 -4.45
CA PHE A 28 0.47 -0.72 -3.46
C PHE A 28 -0.91 -0.73 -4.12
N SER A 29 -1.92 -1.33 -3.47
CA SER A 29 -3.31 -1.14 -3.89
C SER A 29 -4.28 -1.17 -2.74
N LEU A 30 -5.32 -0.34 -2.88
CA LEU A 30 -6.46 -0.22 -1.98
C LEU A 30 -7.76 -0.16 -2.78
N GLY A 31 -8.85 -0.58 -2.15
CA GLY A 31 -10.19 -0.17 -2.52
C GLY A 31 -10.44 1.30 -2.13
N ASP A 32 -11.11 2.06 -2.99
CA ASP A 32 -11.42 3.48 -2.80
C ASP A 32 -12.36 3.76 -1.62
N LYS A 33 -13.05 2.72 -1.12
CA LYS A 33 -13.91 2.75 0.07
C LYS A 33 -13.24 2.21 1.33
N GLU A 34 -12.00 1.71 1.28
CA GLU A 34 -11.34 1.13 2.47
C GLU A 34 -11.15 2.14 3.62
N ASN A 35 -10.94 3.43 3.30
CA ASN A 35 -10.88 4.48 4.31
C ASN A 35 -12.28 4.97 4.77
N LYS A 36 -13.37 4.55 4.12
CA LYS A 36 -14.74 4.97 4.44
C LYS A 36 -15.35 4.10 5.54
N THR A 37 -14.65 4.03 6.67
CA THR A 37 -15.01 3.22 7.84
C THR A 37 -15.24 4.07 9.08
N ARG A 38 -16.10 3.55 9.97
CA ARG A 38 -16.37 4.14 11.29
C ARG A 38 -15.22 3.93 12.27
N ASN A 39 -14.39 2.91 12.06
CA ASN A 39 -13.24 2.67 12.91
C ASN A 39 -12.18 3.77 12.67
N PRO A 40 -11.87 4.61 13.68
CA PRO A 40 -10.98 5.75 13.51
C PRO A 40 -9.54 5.35 13.18
N VAL A 41 -9.09 4.16 13.60
CA VAL A 41 -7.75 3.65 13.31
C VAL A 41 -7.66 3.23 11.84
N LEU A 42 -8.63 2.44 11.36
CA LEU A 42 -8.67 1.95 9.99
C LEU A 42 -8.82 3.07 8.94
N ARG A 43 -9.47 4.18 9.31
CA ARG A 43 -9.74 5.31 8.40
C ARG A 43 -8.46 5.89 7.78
N ASN A 44 -7.32 5.78 8.46
CA ASN A 44 -6.05 6.32 7.99
C ASN A 44 -5.34 5.41 6.97
N VAL A 45 -5.88 4.24 6.62
CA VAL A 45 -5.24 3.27 5.71
C VAL A 45 -4.81 3.90 4.37
N ARG A 46 -5.65 4.76 3.78
CA ARG A 46 -5.35 5.41 2.51
C ARG A 46 -4.19 6.38 2.64
N GLN A 47 -4.29 7.32 3.58
CA GLN A 47 -3.22 8.29 3.83
C GLN A 47 -1.90 7.58 4.16
N ASN A 48 -1.92 6.58 5.04
CA ASN A 48 -0.73 5.84 5.41
C ASN A 48 -0.11 5.08 4.21
N THR A 49 -0.94 4.60 3.28
CA THR A 49 -0.47 3.94 2.05
C THR A 49 0.16 4.94 1.09
N GLU A 50 -0.48 6.09 0.86
CA GLU A 50 0.03 7.18 0.02
C GLU A 50 1.37 7.70 0.56
N GLU A 51 1.47 7.95 1.87
CA GLU A 51 2.71 8.42 2.51
C GLU A 51 3.82 7.35 2.49
N THR A 52 3.47 6.07 2.65
CA THR A 52 4.44 4.97 2.56
C THR A 52 4.98 4.81 1.13
N GLN A 53 4.10 4.94 0.14
CA GLN A 53 4.50 4.90 -1.27
C GLN A 53 5.44 6.07 -1.58
N ALA A 54 5.08 7.30 -1.22
CA ALA A 54 5.92 8.48 -1.41
C ALA A 54 7.29 8.33 -0.71
N PHE A 55 7.31 7.84 0.53
CA PHE A 55 8.54 7.59 1.28
C PHE A 55 9.52 6.66 0.55
N TYR A 56 9.03 5.57 -0.06
CA TYR A 56 9.89 4.66 -0.80
C TYR A 56 10.25 5.18 -2.19
N GLN A 57 9.34 5.92 -2.84
CA GLN A 57 9.64 6.63 -4.08
C GLN A 57 10.78 7.63 -3.91
N ASP A 58 10.77 8.42 -2.83
CA ASP A 58 11.84 9.37 -2.49
C ASP A 58 13.19 8.68 -2.19
N LYS A 59 13.16 7.38 -1.88
CA LYS A 59 14.36 6.53 -1.72
C LYS A 59 14.81 5.88 -3.02
N GLY A 60 14.21 6.24 -4.15
CA GLY A 60 14.57 5.74 -5.47
C GLY A 60 14.05 4.33 -5.79
N ILE A 61 13.07 3.82 -5.05
CA ILE A 61 12.42 2.54 -5.36
C ILE A 61 11.31 2.79 -6.38
N ASP A 62 11.21 1.98 -7.43
CA ASP A 62 10.08 2.05 -8.36
C ASP A 62 8.81 1.63 -7.62
N THR A 63 7.87 2.55 -7.51
CA THR A 63 6.62 2.32 -6.78
C THR A 63 5.42 2.75 -7.60
N VAL A 64 4.31 2.06 -7.38
CA VAL A 64 3.00 2.51 -7.86
C VAL A 64 1.95 2.31 -6.78
N PHE A 65 0.98 3.21 -6.71
CA PHE A 65 -0.20 3.05 -5.89
C PHE A 65 -1.47 3.07 -6.76
N GLN A 66 -2.21 1.96 -6.74
CA GLN A 66 -3.46 1.80 -7.47
C GLN A 66 -4.66 1.85 -6.53
N LEU A 67 -5.55 2.81 -6.77
CA LEU A 67 -6.90 2.79 -6.20
C LEU A 67 -7.84 2.00 -7.11
N ASN A 68 -8.66 1.16 -6.50
CA ASN A 68 -9.60 0.28 -7.19
C ASN A 68 -11.02 0.59 -6.70
N PRO A 69 -12.05 0.47 -7.54
CA PRO A 69 -13.42 0.55 -7.08
C PRO A 69 -13.70 -0.54 -6.03
N GLY A 70 -14.28 -0.16 -4.88
CA GLY A 70 -14.72 -1.11 -3.87
C GLY A 70 -14.02 -0.98 -2.52
N ASN A 71 -14.27 -1.95 -1.65
CA ASN A 71 -13.72 -2.03 -0.31
C ASN A 71 -12.60 -3.09 -0.21
N HIS A 72 -12.23 -3.45 1.02
CA HIS A 72 -11.15 -4.38 1.34
C HIS A 72 -11.33 -5.77 0.69
N TYR A 73 -12.58 -6.22 0.57
CA TYR A 73 -12.93 -7.57 0.12
C TYR A 73 -13.22 -7.66 -1.38
N ASP A 74 -13.36 -6.53 -2.07
CA ASP A 74 -13.75 -6.49 -3.47
C ASP A 74 -12.54 -6.75 -4.39
N HIS A 75 -12.75 -7.63 -5.39
CA HIS A 75 -11.81 -7.92 -6.48
C HIS A 75 -10.40 -8.33 -6.03
N ALA A 76 -10.28 -9.05 -4.91
CA ALA A 76 -8.98 -9.38 -4.32
C ALA A 76 -8.08 -10.17 -5.29
N ALA A 77 -8.64 -11.11 -6.05
CA ALA A 77 -7.89 -11.93 -6.99
C ALA A 77 -7.40 -11.11 -8.19
N GLU A 78 -8.28 -10.31 -8.78
CA GLU A 78 -7.99 -9.47 -9.96
C GLU A 78 -6.96 -8.39 -9.62
N ARG A 79 -7.09 -7.74 -8.46
CA ARG A 79 -6.13 -6.74 -7.98
C ARG A 79 -4.77 -7.35 -7.69
N THR A 80 -4.74 -8.57 -7.16
CA THR A 80 -3.49 -9.31 -6.94
C THR A 80 -2.83 -9.67 -8.27
N ALA A 81 -3.61 -10.18 -9.24
CA ALA A 81 -3.12 -10.49 -10.58
C ALA A 81 -2.54 -9.24 -11.27
N ALA A 82 -3.24 -8.10 -11.20
CA ALA A 82 -2.74 -6.83 -11.73
C ALA A 82 -1.41 -6.40 -11.09
N GLY A 83 -1.28 -6.56 -9.76
CA GLY A 83 -0.04 -6.29 -9.05
C GLY A 83 1.11 -7.20 -9.49
N ILE A 84 0.87 -8.51 -9.66
CA ILE A 84 1.87 -9.46 -10.16
C ILE A 84 2.29 -9.09 -11.59
N THR A 85 1.34 -8.81 -12.47
CA THR A 85 1.63 -8.38 -13.85
C THR A 85 2.49 -7.12 -13.87
N TRP A 86 2.20 -6.14 -13.01
CA TRP A 86 3.03 -4.94 -12.88
C TRP A 86 4.46 -5.29 -12.44
N LEU A 87 4.60 -6.12 -11.40
CA LEU A 87 5.91 -6.55 -10.90
C LEU A 87 6.74 -7.26 -11.98
N LEU A 88 6.13 -8.08 -12.82
CA LEU A 88 6.80 -8.79 -13.92
C LEU A 88 7.16 -7.89 -15.11
N SER A 89 6.63 -6.67 -15.18
CA SER A 89 6.94 -5.70 -16.24
C SER A 89 8.07 -4.74 -15.90
N ARG A 90 8.72 -4.94 -14.74
CA ARG A 90 9.82 -4.13 -14.24
C ARG A 90 11.17 -4.78 -14.47
#